data_AF-A0A1M3G402-F1
#
_entry.id   AF-A0A1M3G402-F1
#
_cell.length_a   1.000
_cell.length_b   1.000
_cell.length_c   1.000
_cell.angle_alpha   90.00
_cell.angle_beta   90.00
_cell.angle_gamma   90.00
#
_symmetry.space_group_name_H-M   'P 1'
#
loop_
_entity.id
_entity.type
_entity.pdbx_description
1 polymer ?
#
loop_
_entity_poly.entity_id
_entity_poly.type
_entity_poly.pdbx_seq_one_letter_code
_entity_poly.pdbx_strand_id
1 'polypeptide(L)'
;MSHIEVSVRSLKTPFTVRPIQSILWEAFPNVAYAETPFEVMIVEPRKTFLEKAFLLHEEFGKPDKSKIRYARMSRHFYDMVMNMDAGVGADALADHELYNHLIVHRQGYSRIPWVDYQTLQHETLTFVPPVEMLEQYRNDYAAMQEAMIYGDPPGFDELIEKMKQLQGRFRLKKEGRQLEDILAIANVQAEKIAGDIVSTVVVYMADPALPEGPANNNGKYEVHFKRQSGKLIFEHITIIAGN
;
A
#
# COMPACT_ATOMS: atom_id res chain seq x y z
N MET A 1 13.03 26.45 -6.35
CA MET A 1 12.59 26.93 -5.03
C MET A 1 12.52 25.74 -4.09
N SER A 2 13.29 25.73 -3.01
CA SER A 2 13.13 24.77 -1.91
C SER A 2 11.94 25.18 -1.05
N HIS A 3 10.98 24.28 -0.85
CA HIS A 3 9.83 24.49 0.03
C HIS A 3 10.11 23.80 1.38
N ILE A 4 9.93 24.52 2.49
CA ILE A 4 10.10 23.98 3.84
C ILE A 4 8.73 24.04 4.52
N GLU A 5 8.20 22.87 4.88
CA GLU A 5 6.97 22.74 5.66
C GLU A 5 7.31 22.39 7.10
N VAL A 6 6.79 23.17 8.05
CA VAL A 6 6.92 22.92 9.49
C VAL A 6 5.54 22.64 10.06
N SER A 7 5.32 21.44 10.57
CA SER A 7 4.02 21.02 11.12
C SER A 7 4.12 20.71 12.61
N VAL A 8 3.26 21.34 13.40
CA VAL A 8 3.09 21.08 14.84
C VAL A 8 2.27 19.81 15.10
N ARG A 9 1.63 19.26 14.06
CA ARG A 9 0.75 18.09 14.13
C ARG A 9 1.45 16.78 13.74
N SER A 10 2.71 16.86 13.30
CA SER A 10 3.46 15.69 12.86
C SER A 10 3.96 14.90 14.07
N LEU A 11 3.52 13.65 14.17
CA LEU A 11 4.04 12.70 15.13
C LEU A 11 5.50 12.39 14.75
N LYS A 12 6.45 12.77 15.63
CA LYS A 12 7.89 12.57 15.41
C LYS A 12 8.34 11.15 15.71
N THR A 13 7.51 10.35 16.39
CA THR A 13 7.80 8.99 16.80
C THR A 13 7.03 7.95 15.97
N PRO A 14 7.61 6.78 15.71
CA PRO A 14 9.00 6.41 16.00
C PRO A 14 9.99 7.08 15.02
N PHE A 15 11.22 7.30 15.50
CA PHE A 15 12.33 7.85 14.73
C PHE A 15 13.59 7.01 14.95
N THR A 16 14.49 7.05 13.98
CA THR A 16 15.85 6.50 14.10
C THR A 16 16.86 7.60 13.83
N VAL A 17 18.05 7.47 14.42
CA VAL A 17 19.19 8.33 14.09
C VAL A 17 19.96 7.66 12.96
N ARG A 18 20.21 8.37 11.87
CA ARG A 18 21.02 7.90 10.75
C ARG A 18 22.09 8.93 10.40
N PRO A 19 23.35 8.50 10.15
CA PRO A 19 24.34 9.38 9.56
C PRO A 19 23.95 9.70 8.12
N ILE A 20 24.08 10.96 7.72
CA ILE A 20 23.89 11.42 6.35
C ILE A 20 25.23 11.90 5.80
N GLN A 21 25.52 11.49 4.57
CA GLN A 21 26.66 11.94 3.78
C GLN A 21 26.14 12.63 2.51
N SER A 22 26.88 13.63 2.00
CA SER A 22 26.51 14.21 0.72
C SER A 22 26.75 13.21 -0.43
N ILE A 23 25.88 13.27 -1.44
CA ILE A 23 26.05 12.50 -2.69
C ILE A 23 27.38 12.86 -3.37
N LEU A 24 27.83 14.12 -3.23
CA LEU A 24 29.11 14.57 -3.81
C LEU A 24 30.28 13.79 -3.21
N TRP A 25 30.31 13.63 -1.89
CA TRP A 25 31.35 12.85 -1.23
C TRP A 25 31.25 11.36 -1.53
N GLU A 26 30.03 10.79 -1.57
CA GLU A 26 29.81 9.38 -1.91
C GLU A 26 30.27 9.04 -3.34
N ALA A 27 30.00 9.92 -4.31
CA ALA A 27 30.38 9.72 -5.70
C ALA A 27 31.82 10.15 -6.02
N PHE A 28 32.32 11.18 -5.34
CA PHE A 28 33.62 11.82 -5.62
C PHE A 28 34.36 12.20 -4.33
N PRO A 29 34.88 11.24 -3.57
CA PRO A 29 35.59 11.52 -2.33
C PRO A 29 36.84 12.37 -2.61
N ASN A 30 36.96 13.51 -1.92
CA ASN A 30 38.04 14.47 -2.16
C ASN A 30 38.64 14.98 -0.85
N VAL A 31 39.87 14.57 -0.55
CA VAL A 31 40.59 14.94 0.67
C VAL A 31 40.72 16.46 0.89
N ALA A 32 40.66 17.29 -0.15
CA ALA A 32 40.68 18.75 -0.03
C ALA A 32 39.37 19.33 0.55
N TYR A 33 38.27 18.58 0.43
CA TYR A 33 36.94 18.91 0.96
C TYR A 33 36.42 17.74 1.79
N ALA A 34 37.23 17.29 2.76
CA ALA A 34 36.86 16.19 3.64
C ALA A 34 35.51 16.46 4.33
N GLU A 35 34.56 15.55 4.14
CA GLU A 35 33.25 15.61 4.79
C GLU A 35 33.15 14.50 5.85
N THR A 36 32.65 14.86 7.02
CA THR A 36 32.29 13.89 8.05
C THR A 36 30.77 13.68 8.01
N PRO A 37 30.27 12.43 7.97
CA PRO A 37 28.85 12.19 8.10
C PRO A 37 28.30 12.81 9.38
N PHE A 38 27.12 13.42 9.31
CA PHE A 38 26.46 13.99 10.50
C PHE A 38 25.15 13.24 10.78
N GLU A 39 24.83 13.12 12.06
CA GLU A 39 23.65 12.37 12.50
C GLU A 39 22.37 13.20 12.35
N VAL A 40 21.34 12.57 11.78
CA VAL A 40 20.01 13.16 11.62
C VAL A 40 18.96 12.23 12.19
N MET A 41 18.04 12.78 12.97
CA MET A 41 16.83 12.07 13.38
C MET A 41 15.86 12.01 12.21
N ILE A 42 15.56 10.81 11.74
CA ILE A 42 14.62 10.55 10.66
C ILE A 42 13.40 9.80 11.18
N VAL A 43 12.22 10.18 10.71
CA VAL A 43 11.00 9.40 10.96
C VAL A 43 11.17 8.03 10.31
N GLU A 44 10.76 6.98 11.01
CA GLU A 44 10.93 5.62 10.48
C GLU A 44 10.07 5.36 9.22
N PRO A 45 10.62 4.68 8.20
CA PRO A 45 9.90 4.39 6.96
C PRO A 45 8.56 3.67 7.17
N ARG A 46 8.48 2.74 8.14
CA ARG A 46 7.24 2.01 8.46
C ARG A 46 6.07 2.91 8.84
N LYS A 47 6.35 3.99 9.59
CA LYS A 47 5.34 4.99 9.96
C LYS A 47 4.88 5.76 8.72
N THR A 48 5.82 6.29 7.95
CA THR A 48 5.51 7.06 6.75
C THR A 48 4.75 6.23 5.71
N PHE A 49 5.04 4.94 5.62
CA PHE A 49 4.32 4.00 4.78
C PHE A 49 2.84 3.88 5.18
N LEU A 50 2.54 3.65 6.46
CA LEU A 50 1.16 3.59 6.97
C LEU A 50 0.43 4.92 6.82
N GLU A 51 1.12 6.03 7.10
CA GLU A 51 0.54 7.38 6.95
C GLU A 51 0.13 7.69 5.51
N LYS A 52 0.87 7.20 4.51
CA LYS A 52 0.51 7.32 3.09
C LYS A 52 -0.73 6.48 2.77
N ALA A 53 -0.80 5.25 3.25
CA ALA A 53 -1.96 4.40 3.06
C ALA A 53 -3.24 5.03 3.64
N PHE A 54 -3.15 5.58 4.85
CA PHE A 54 -4.26 6.30 5.48
C PHE A 54 -4.63 7.58 4.74
N LEU A 55 -3.64 8.37 4.30
CA LEU A 55 -3.90 9.59 3.54
C LEU A 55 -4.65 9.29 2.24
N LEU A 56 -4.26 8.25 1.50
CA LEU A 56 -4.95 7.83 0.27
C LEU A 56 -6.38 7.36 0.55
N HIS A 57 -6.58 6.62 1.64
CA HIS A 57 -7.92 6.22 2.05
C HIS A 57 -8.83 7.41 2.35
N GLU A 58 -8.34 8.37 3.13
CA GLU A 58 -9.05 9.60 3.47
C GLU A 58 -9.37 10.44 2.22
N GLU A 59 -8.45 10.47 1.25
CA GLU A 59 -8.57 11.20 -0.01
C GLU A 59 -9.61 10.55 -0.94
N PHE A 60 -9.57 9.23 -1.12
CA PHE A 60 -10.52 8.49 -1.96
C PHE A 60 -11.90 8.29 -1.32
N GLY A 61 -11.97 8.42 0.01
CA GLY A 61 -13.21 8.43 0.78
C GLY A 61 -14.04 9.71 0.64
N LYS A 62 -13.58 10.72 -0.10
CA LYS A 62 -14.36 11.94 -0.33
C LYS A 62 -15.72 11.62 -0.96
N PRO A 63 -16.83 12.18 -0.42
CA PRO A 63 -18.18 11.97 -0.97
C PRO A 63 -18.32 12.52 -2.39
N ASP A 64 -17.71 13.68 -2.63
CA ASP A 64 -17.67 14.33 -3.93
C ASP A 64 -16.35 13.97 -4.65
N LYS A 65 -16.45 13.09 -5.65
CA LYS A 65 -15.30 12.57 -6.40
C LYS A 65 -14.56 13.65 -7.19
N SER A 66 -15.22 14.74 -7.55
CA SER A 66 -14.58 15.88 -8.24
C SER A 66 -13.56 16.62 -7.35
N LYS A 67 -13.64 16.43 -6.02
CA LYS A 67 -12.74 17.04 -5.03
C LYS A 67 -11.55 16.16 -4.66
N ILE A 68 -11.42 14.99 -5.29
CA ILE A 68 -10.24 14.16 -5.13
C ILE A 68 -9.06 14.87 -5.80
N ARG A 69 -8.02 15.13 -5.01
CA ARG A 69 -6.76 15.69 -5.46
C ARG A 69 -5.98 14.60 -6.18
N TYR A 70 -5.47 14.91 -7.36
CA TYR A 70 -4.60 14.00 -8.13
C TYR A 70 -3.21 14.60 -8.37
N ALA A 71 -3.11 15.93 -8.47
CA ALA A 71 -1.84 16.60 -8.75
C ALA A 71 -0.79 16.31 -7.67
N ARG A 72 0.36 15.77 -8.11
CA ARG A 72 1.49 15.30 -7.32
C ARG A 72 1.14 14.19 -6.32
N MET A 73 0.02 13.49 -6.49
CA MET A 73 -0.43 12.42 -5.58
C MET A 73 -0.01 11.03 -6.04
N SER A 74 0.27 10.83 -7.32
CA SER A 74 0.79 9.56 -7.85
C SER A 74 2.12 9.13 -7.20
N ARG A 75 2.92 10.09 -6.70
CA ARG A 75 4.15 9.80 -5.93
C ARG A 75 3.93 8.90 -4.73
N HIS A 76 2.74 8.96 -4.12
CA HIS A 76 2.44 8.12 -2.96
C HIS A 76 2.27 6.67 -3.35
N PHE A 77 1.76 6.39 -4.55
CA PHE A 77 1.68 5.04 -5.09
C PHE A 77 3.08 4.47 -5.31
N TYR A 78 3.94 5.25 -5.98
CA TYR A 78 5.33 4.88 -6.20
C TYR A 78 6.06 4.62 -4.88
N ASP A 79 6.00 5.56 -3.94
CA ASP A 79 6.62 5.42 -2.62
C ASP A 79 6.13 4.16 -1.87
N MET A 80 4.83 3.85 -1.95
CA MET A 80 4.27 2.66 -1.28
C MET A 80 4.77 1.37 -1.93
N VAL A 81 4.79 1.30 -3.25
CA VAL A 81 5.27 0.11 -3.97
C VAL A 81 6.77 -0.10 -3.75
N MET A 82 7.59 0.94 -3.83
CA MET A 82 9.04 0.83 -3.57
C MET A 82 9.35 0.44 -2.12
N ASN A 83 8.65 1.03 -1.15
CA ASN A 83 8.83 0.66 0.26
C ASN A 83 8.39 -0.79 0.55
N MET A 84 7.34 -1.26 -0.13
CA MET A 84 6.91 -2.64 -0.04
C MET A 84 8.01 -3.59 -0.55
N ASP A 85 8.58 -3.31 -1.72
CA ASP A 85 9.64 -4.14 -2.33
C ASP A 85 10.93 -4.13 -1.48
N ALA A 86 11.19 -3.04 -0.74
CA ALA A 86 12.31 -2.92 0.20
C ALA A 86 12.06 -3.56 1.58
N GLY A 87 10.93 -4.24 1.80
CA GLY A 87 10.59 -4.92 3.06
C GLY A 87 9.94 -4.03 4.13
N VAL A 88 9.95 -2.70 3.96
CA VAL A 88 9.34 -1.74 4.90
C VAL A 88 7.84 -2.00 5.09
N GLY A 89 7.13 -2.38 4.01
CA GLY A 89 5.71 -2.71 4.08
C GLY A 89 5.42 -3.91 4.99
N ALA A 90 6.30 -4.92 5.00
CA ALA A 90 6.14 -6.09 5.84
C ALA A 90 6.34 -5.74 7.33
N ASP A 91 7.38 -4.96 7.64
CA ASP A 91 7.65 -4.46 8.99
C ASP A 91 6.50 -3.60 9.51
N ALA A 92 5.97 -2.70 8.66
CA ALA A 92 4.87 -1.82 9.03
C ALA A 92 3.58 -2.58 9.32
N LEU A 93 3.28 -3.63 8.55
CA LEU A 93 2.10 -4.46 8.77
C LEU A 93 2.24 -5.38 9.98
N ALA A 94 3.46 -5.81 10.32
CA ALA A 94 3.72 -6.63 11.50
C ALA A 94 3.59 -5.85 12.82
N ASP A 95 3.77 -4.53 12.78
CA ASP A 95 3.67 -3.66 13.94
C ASP A 95 2.23 -3.18 14.19
N HIS A 96 1.43 -4.06 14.79
CA HIS A 96 0.03 -3.77 15.12
C HIS A 96 -0.13 -2.63 16.14
N GLU A 97 0.84 -2.44 17.03
CA GLU A 97 0.81 -1.37 18.03
C GLU A 97 0.97 -0.01 17.34
N LEU A 98 1.97 0.14 16.47
CA LEU A 98 2.18 1.35 15.68
C LEU A 98 0.94 1.64 14.80
N TYR A 99 0.41 0.62 14.12
CA TYR A 99 -0.77 0.78 13.27
C TYR A 99 -1.96 1.37 14.03
N ASN A 100 -2.31 0.76 15.17
CA ASN A 100 -3.41 1.21 16.00
C ASN A 100 -3.14 2.60 16.62
N HIS A 101 -1.91 2.85 17.07
CA HIS A 101 -1.52 4.14 17.60
C HIS A 101 -1.70 5.26 16.56
N LEU A 102 -1.32 5.03 15.30
CA LEU A 102 -1.51 6.00 14.23
C LEU A 102 -2.98 6.29 13.94
N ILE A 103 -3.87 5.29 14.00
CA ILE A 103 -5.32 5.49 13.85
C ILE A 103 -5.86 6.36 14.98
N VAL A 104 -5.55 6.02 16.24
CA VAL A 104 -6.00 6.78 17.42
C VAL A 104 -5.49 8.23 17.37
N HIS A 105 -4.21 8.42 17.02
CA HIS A 105 -3.64 9.74 16.85
C HIS A 105 -4.37 10.54 15.76
N ARG A 106 -4.65 9.93 14.61
CA ARG A 106 -5.40 10.57 13.52
C ARG A 106 -6.81 10.97 13.92
N GLN A 107 -7.52 10.11 14.64
CA GLN A 107 -8.86 10.39 15.15
C GLN A 107 -8.89 11.60 16.09
N GLY A 108 -7.85 11.76 16.93
CA GLY A 108 -7.75 12.89 17.86
C GLY A 108 -7.29 14.21 17.23
N TYR A 109 -6.31 14.17 16.32
CA TYR A 109 -5.61 15.38 15.86
C TYR A 109 -5.92 15.81 14.42
N SER A 110 -6.49 14.92 13.61
CA SER A 110 -6.73 15.16 12.18
C SER A 110 -8.17 14.85 11.80
N ARG A 111 -9.15 15.29 12.60
CA ARG A 111 -10.58 15.02 12.37
C ARG A 111 -11.04 15.56 11.01
N ILE A 112 -11.17 14.67 10.03
CA ILE A 112 -11.67 14.96 8.69
C ILE A 112 -13.17 14.64 8.68
N PRO A 113 -14.05 15.57 8.26
CA PRO A 113 -15.51 15.41 8.41
C PRO A 113 -16.12 14.19 7.71
N TRP A 114 -15.51 13.73 6.62
CA TRP A 114 -16.03 12.62 5.81
C TRP A 114 -15.33 11.29 6.08
N VAL A 115 -14.42 11.22 7.05
CA VAL A 115 -13.64 10.02 7.34
C VAL A 115 -14.21 9.36 8.59
N ASP A 116 -14.62 8.10 8.44
CA ASP A 116 -14.82 7.20 9.56
C ASP A 116 -13.50 6.51 9.89
N TYR A 117 -12.91 6.79 11.05
CA TYR A 117 -11.61 6.21 11.42
C TYR A 117 -11.67 4.69 11.64
N GLN A 118 -12.87 4.11 11.79
CA GLN A 118 -13.04 2.66 11.80
C GLN A 118 -12.74 2.01 10.45
N THR A 119 -12.83 2.76 9.34
CA THR A 119 -12.51 2.24 8.01
C THR A 119 -11.01 2.24 7.70
N LEU A 120 -10.17 2.75 8.62
CA LEU A 120 -8.71 2.63 8.53
C LEU A 120 -8.17 1.26 8.99
N GLN A 121 -9.05 0.40 9.53
CA GLN A 121 -8.69 -0.96 9.92
C GLN A 121 -8.22 -1.79 8.72
N HIS A 122 -7.38 -2.79 8.98
CA HIS A 122 -6.75 -3.63 7.95
C HIS A 122 -7.74 -4.15 6.89
N GLU A 123 -8.92 -4.58 7.32
CA GLU A 123 -9.93 -5.24 6.48
C GLU A 123 -10.68 -4.26 5.57
N THR A 124 -10.80 -3.01 6.00
CA THR A 124 -11.63 -1.97 5.37
C THR A 124 -10.81 -0.90 4.66
N LEU A 125 -9.52 -0.80 4.99
CA LEU A 125 -8.61 0.16 4.38
C LEU A 125 -8.57 -0.04 2.87
N THR A 126 -8.73 1.08 2.16
CA THR A 126 -8.73 1.14 0.71
C THR A 126 -7.89 2.32 0.27
N PHE A 127 -6.86 2.08 -0.54
CA PHE A 127 -5.94 3.11 -1.04
C PHE A 127 -5.62 2.94 -2.53
N VAL A 128 -6.36 2.09 -3.23
CA VAL A 128 -6.37 2.03 -4.69
C VAL A 128 -7.30 3.14 -5.22
N PRO A 129 -6.87 3.96 -6.19
CA PRO A 129 -7.69 5.05 -6.72
C PRO A 129 -8.99 4.53 -7.35
N PRO A 130 -10.11 5.26 -7.19
CA PRO A 130 -11.35 4.97 -7.90
C PRO A 130 -11.16 4.96 -9.43
N VAL A 131 -11.97 4.17 -10.13
CA VAL A 131 -11.84 3.97 -11.59
C VAL A 131 -11.95 5.29 -12.35
N GLU A 132 -12.85 6.18 -11.91
CA GLU A 132 -13.06 7.51 -12.50
C GLU A 132 -11.85 8.44 -12.35
N MET A 133 -10.93 8.15 -11.42
CA MET A 133 -9.72 8.95 -11.19
C MET A 133 -8.48 8.38 -11.89
N LEU A 134 -8.54 7.16 -12.43
CA LEU A 134 -7.36 6.46 -12.95
C LEU A 134 -6.61 7.26 -14.01
N GLU A 135 -7.32 7.85 -14.98
CA GLU A 135 -6.67 8.62 -16.06
C GLU A 135 -6.01 9.91 -15.55
N GLN A 136 -6.60 10.56 -14.55
CA GLN A 136 -5.98 11.75 -13.94
C GLN A 136 -4.69 11.38 -13.21
N TYR A 137 -4.69 10.26 -12.49
CA TYR A 137 -3.51 9.74 -11.82
C TYR A 137 -2.46 9.19 -12.78
N ARG A 138 -2.86 8.61 -13.92
CA ARG A 138 -1.95 8.17 -14.99
C ARG A 138 -1.17 9.35 -15.56
N ASN A 139 -1.87 10.45 -15.86
CA ASN A 139 -1.24 11.67 -16.36
C ASN A 139 -0.32 12.31 -15.30
N ASP A 140 -0.75 12.33 -14.04
CA ASP A 140 0.09 12.82 -12.93
C ASP A 140 1.38 11.98 -12.78
N TYR A 141 1.26 10.66 -12.90
CA TYR A 141 2.40 9.75 -12.80
C TYR A 141 3.37 9.91 -13.97
N ALA A 142 2.88 10.06 -15.20
CA ALA A 142 3.71 10.31 -16.37
C ALA A 142 4.55 11.60 -16.19
N ALA A 143 3.91 12.69 -15.75
CA ALA A 143 4.61 13.95 -15.47
C ALA A 143 5.65 13.81 -14.34
N MET A 144 5.39 12.93 -13.36
CA MET A 144 6.34 12.63 -12.29
C MET A 144 7.54 11.80 -12.77
N GLN A 145 7.31 10.78 -13.61
CA GLN A 145 8.36 9.92 -14.17
C GLN A 145 9.39 10.76 -14.94
N GLU A 146 8.94 11.70 -15.77
CA GLU A 146 9.81 12.60 -16.53
C GLU A 146 10.68 13.50 -15.65
N ALA A 147 10.19 13.89 -14.47
CA ALA A 147 10.82 14.92 -13.64
C ALA A 147 11.66 14.40 -12.47
N MET A 148 11.42 13.17 -11.98
CA MET A 148 11.89 12.77 -10.65
C MET A 148 12.49 11.36 -10.51
N ILE A 149 12.29 10.45 -11.47
CA ILE A 149 12.71 9.06 -11.28
C ILE A 149 13.92 8.74 -12.16
N TYR A 150 15.03 8.37 -11.51
CA TYR A 150 16.19 7.80 -12.18
C TYR A 150 16.01 6.28 -12.32
N GLY A 151 16.29 5.73 -13.51
CA GLY A 151 16.17 4.29 -13.80
C GLY A 151 14.94 3.96 -14.66
N ASP A 152 14.49 2.71 -14.56
CA ASP A 152 13.31 2.19 -15.29
C ASP A 152 12.16 1.93 -14.30
N PRO A 153 11.34 2.96 -13.98
CA PRO A 153 10.22 2.80 -13.06
C PRO A 153 9.11 1.93 -13.65
N PRO A 154 8.32 1.24 -12.79
CA PRO A 154 7.18 0.48 -13.25
C PRO A 154 6.20 1.38 -14.00
N GLY A 155 5.57 0.84 -15.04
CA GLY A 155 4.48 1.51 -15.74
C GLY A 155 3.28 1.76 -14.81
N PHE A 156 2.40 2.71 -15.16
CA PHE A 156 1.26 3.04 -14.30
C PHE A 156 0.34 1.84 -14.01
N ASP A 157 0.07 1.01 -15.02
CA ASP A 157 -0.77 -0.18 -14.84
C ASP A 157 -0.13 -1.20 -13.89
N GLU A 158 1.18 -1.45 -14.05
CA GLU A 158 1.94 -2.29 -13.13
C GLU A 158 1.94 -1.72 -11.70
N LEU A 159 2.07 -0.40 -11.57
CA LEU A 159 2.01 0.29 -10.29
C LEU A 159 0.66 0.09 -9.59
N ILE A 160 -0.45 0.19 -10.33
CA ILE A 160 -1.79 -0.06 -9.80
C ILE A 160 -2.00 -1.53 -9.46
N GLU A 161 -1.49 -2.46 -10.27
CA GLU A 161 -1.50 -3.90 -9.95
C GLU A 161 -0.77 -4.20 -8.63
N LYS A 162 0.43 -3.64 -8.44
CA LYS A 162 1.19 -3.77 -7.19
C LYS A 162 0.47 -3.13 -6.01
N MET A 163 -0.19 -1.99 -6.20
CA MET A 163 -1.01 -1.35 -5.17
C MET A 163 -2.22 -2.22 -4.77
N LYS A 164 -2.88 -2.88 -5.72
CA LYS A 164 -3.96 -3.83 -5.44
C LYS A 164 -3.46 -5.01 -4.61
N GLN A 165 -2.33 -5.61 -5.00
CA GLN A 165 -1.69 -6.69 -4.23
C GLN A 165 -1.34 -6.23 -2.81
N LEU A 166 -0.76 -5.03 -2.67
CA LEU A 166 -0.45 -4.46 -1.38
C LEU A 166 -1.71 -4.30 -0.51
N GLN A 167 -2.81 -3.82 -1.06
CA GLN A 167 -4.08 -3.73 -0.35
C GLN A 167 -4.59 -5.12 0.08
N GLY A 168 -4.42 -6.15 -0.76
CA GLY A 168 -4.72 -7.53 -0.39
C GLY A 168 -3.91 -8.00 0.83
N ARG A 169 -2.61 -7.67 0.89
CA ARG A 169 -1.75 -7.98 2.05
C ARG A 169 -2.18 -7.24 3.31
N PHE A 170 -2.64 -5.98 3.20
CA PHE A 170 -3.24 -5.26 4.33
C PHE A 170 -4.45 -6.01 4.89
N ARG A 171 -5.37 -6.43 4.01
CA ARG A 171 -6.63 -7.09 4.38
C ARG A 171 -6.42 -8.41 5.10
N LEU A 172 -5.46 -9.21 4.64
CA LEU A 172 -5.19 -10.55 5.18
C LEU A 172 -4.34 -10.55 6.45
N LYS A 173 -3.76 -9.41 6.82
CA LYS A 173 -2.73 -9.37 7.86
C LYS A 173 -3.22 -9.88 9.21
N LYS A 174 -4.45 -9.55 9.64
CA LYS A 174 -4.99 -10.00 10.94
C LYS A 174 -5.22 -11.51 10.99
N GLU A 175 -5.50 -12.15 9.86
CA GLU A 175 -5.68 -13.61 9.80
C GLU A 175 -4.35 -14.35 9.65
N GLY A 176 -3.21 -13.64 9.57
CA GLY A 176 -1.89 -14.23 9.45
C GLY A 176 -1.69 -14.99 8.13
N ARG A 177 -2.42 -14.62 7.07
CA ARG A 177 -2.34 -15.27 5.75
C ARG A 177 -1.47 -14.48 4.78
N GLN A 178 -0.76 -15.19 3.92
CA GLN A 178 -0.08 -14.60 2.78
C GLN A 178 -1.06 -14.49 1.61
N LEU A 179 -1.00 -13.37 0.89
CA LEU A 179 -1.85 -13.16 -0.28
C LEU A 179 -1.50 -14.17 -1.38
N GLU A 180 -0.21 -14.47 -1.52
CA GLU A 180 0.36 -15.32 -2.54
C GLU A 180 -0.21 -16.74 -2.48
N ASP A 181 -0.41 -17.29 -1.27
CA ASP A 181 -0.98 -18.62 -1.06
C ASP A 181 -2.45 -18.68 -1.54
N ILE A 182 -3.23 -17.63 -1.23
CA ILE A 182 -4.63 -17.54 -1.66
C ILE A 182 -4.72 -17.34 -3.17
N LEU A 183 -3.87 -16.48 -3.74
CA LEU A 183 -3.84 -16.24 -5.18
C LEU A 183 -3.41 -17.48 -5.97
N ALA A 184 -2.53 -18.32 -5.43
CA ALA A 184 -2.14 -19.56 -6.09
C ALA A 184 -3.36 -20.48 -6.31
N ILE A 185 -4.22 -20.63 -5.30
CA ILE A 185 -5.45 -21.42 -5.39
C ILE A 185 -6.48 -20.72 -6.30
N ALA A 186 -6.69 -19.42 -6.09
CA ALA A 186 -7.67 -18.62 -6.81
C ALA A 186 -7.41 -18.59 -8.32
N ASN A 187 -6.15 -18.45 -8.75
CA ASN A 187 -5.80 -18.46 -10.17
C ASN A 187 -6.16 -19.79 -10.84
N VAL A 188 -5.86 -20.93 -10.21
CA VAL A 188 -6.20 -22.26 -10.75
C VAL A 188 -7.72 -22.45 -10.90
N GLN A 189 -8.50 -21.89 -9.96
CA GLN A 189 -9.96 -21.89 -10.04
C GLN A 189 -10.46 -20.95 -11.15
N ALA A 190 -9.87 -19.76 -11.26
CA ALA A 190 -10.28 -18.70 -12.17
C ALA A 190 -10.01 -19.04 -13.65
N GLU A 191 -8.97 -19.81 -13.96
CA GLU A 191 -8.68 -20.30 -15.33
C GLU A 191 -9.84 -21.13 -15.92
N LYS A 192 -10.62 -21.81 -15.05
CA LYS A 192 -11.75 -22.64 -15.48
C LYS A 192 -13.02 -21.84 -15.75
N ILE A 193 -13.03 -20.55 -15.42
CA ILE A 193 -14.18 -19.66 -15.55
C ILE A 193 -14.00 -18.83 -16.83
N ALA A 194 -15.04 -18.78 -17.66
CA ALA A 194 -15.08 -17.94 -18.85
C ALA A 194 -15.56 -16.52 -18.52
N GLY A 195 -15.08 -15.53 -19.29
CA GLY A 195 -15.48 -14.14 -19.16
C GLY A 195 -14.33 -13.19 -18.79
N ASP A 196 -14.58 -11.89 -18.93
CA ASP A 196 -13.59 -10.84 -18.68
C ASP A 196 -13.48 -10.46 -17.20
N ILE A 197 -14.53 -10.73 -16.42
CA ILE A 197 -14.56 -10.53 -14.97
C ILE A 197 -14.79 -11.89 -14.33
N VAL A 198 -13.88 -12.29 -13.45
CA VAL A 198 -13.87 -13.62 -12.83
C VAL A 198 -13.81 -13.47 -11.32
N SER A 199 -14.71 -14.13 -10.60
CA SER A 199 -14.67 -14.23 -9.14
C SER A 199 -14.55 -15.70 -8.73
N THR A 200 -13.74 -15.97 -7.71
CA THR A 200 -13.54 -17.29 -7.14
C THR A 200 -13.61 -17.23 -5.63
N VAL A 201 -14.15 -18.29 -5.01
CA VAL A 201 -14.14 -18.44 -3.56
C VAL A 201 -13.07 -19.46 -3.17
N VAL A 202 -12.03 -18.97 -2.48
CA VAL A 202 -10.99 -19.82 -1.90
C VAL A 202 -11.38 -20.16 -0.47
N VAL A 203 -11.56 -21.45 -0.21
CA VAL A 203 -11.67 -21.98 1.15
C VAL A 203 -10.29 -22.40 1.60
N TYR A 204 -9.76 -21.75 2.63
CA TYR A 204 -8.45 -22.08 3.18
C TYR A 204 -8.63 -23.09 4.31
N MET A 205 -7.98 -24.24 4.18
CA MET A 205 -8.06 -25.32 5.16
C MET A 205 -6.89 -25.24 6.15
N ALA A 206 -7.13 -25.58 7.42
CA ALA A 206 -6.08 -25.66 8.43
C ALA A 206 -5.10 -26.80 8.12
N ASP A 207 -5.62 -27.95 7.68
CA ASP A 207 -4.86 -29.09 7.20
C ASP A 207 -5.28 -29.44 5.76
N PRO A 208 -4.40 -29.22 4.76
CA PRO A 208 -4.67 -29.59 3.37
C PRO A 208 -4.88 -31.10 3.14
N ALA A 209 -4.45 -31.96 4.07
CA ALA A 209 -4.63 -33.41 3.98
C ALA A 209 -6.02 -33.88 4.43
N LEU A 210 -6.77 -33.03 5.13
CA LEU A 210 -8.14 -33.32 5.57
C LEU A 210 -9.16 -32.76 4.56
N PRO A 211 -10.35 -33.39 4.43
CA PRO A 211 -11.40 -32.88 3.56
C PRO A 211 -11.91 -31.51 4.02
N GLU A 212 -12.51 -30.77 3.09
CA GLU A 212 -13.21 -29.52 3.40
C GLU A 212 -14.36 -29.80 4.39
N GLY A 213 -14.50 -28.94 5.39
CA GLY A 213 -15.60 -29.05 6.36
C GLY A 213 -15.47 -28.04 7.50
N PRO A 214 -16.51 -27.85 8.32
CA PRO A 214 -16.52 -26.83 9.38
C PRO A 214 -15.35 -26.95 10.37
N ALA A 215 -14.87 -28.18 10.61
CA ALA A 215 -13.74 -28.45 11.51
C ALA A 215 -12.35 -28.19 10.89
N ASN A 216 -12.25 -28.09 9.55
CA ASN A 216 -10.99 -27.88 8.83
C ASN A 216 -10.94 -26.53 8.10
N ASN A 217 -12.08 -25.87 7.87
CA ASN A 217 -12.16 -24.58 7.22
C ASN A 217 -11.64 -23.48 8.16
N ASN A 218 -10.61 -22.76 7.72
CA ASN A 218 -9.87 -21.79 8.52
C ASN A 218 -9.79 -20.40 7.85
N GLY A 219 -10.75 -20.14 6.95
CA GLY A 219 -10.90 -18.87 6.22
C GLY A 219 -11.62 -19.07 4.90
N LYS A 220 -12.41 -18.08 4.48
CA LYS A 220 -13.04 -18.02 3.17
C LYS A 220 -12.78 -16.67 2.54
N TYR A 221 -12.33 -16.68 1.29
CA TYR A 221 -11.90 -15.48 0.59
C TYR A 221 -12.56 -15.41 -0.77
N GLU A 222 -13.23 -14.30 -1.05
CA GLU A 222 -13.65 -13.97 -2.39
C GLU A 222 -12.51 -13.22 -3.09
N VAL A 223 -12.04 -13.75 -4.23
CA VAL A 223 -10.96 -13.17 -5.01
C VAL A 223 -11.51 -12.79 -6.37
N HIS A 224 -11.34 -11.53 -6.74
CA HIS A 224 -11.80 -10.98 -8.01
C HIS A 224 -10.62 -10.74 -8.94
N PHE A 225 -10.81 -11.10 -10.20
CA PHE A 225 -9.87 -10.92 -11.29
C PHE A 225 -10.52 -10.25 -12.48
N LYS A 226 -9.69 -9.59 -13.28
CA LYS A 226 -10.04 -9.12 -14.62
C LYS A 226 -9.13 -9.81 -15.63
N ARG A 227 -9.70 -10.35 -16.70
CA ARG A 227 -8.94 -10.92 -17.81
C ARG A 227 -8.54 -9.81 -18.76
N GLN A 228 -7.25 -9.66 -19.00
CA GLN A 228 -6.69 -8.68 -19.94
C GLN A 228 -5.71 -9.37 -20.86
N SER A 229 -5.96 -9.32 -22.17
CA SER A 229 -5.13 -9.99 -23.18
C SER A 229 -4.88 -11.48 -22.89
N GLY A 230 -5.91 -12.17 -22.37
CA GLY A 230 -5.85 -13.59 -22.00
C GLY A 230 -5.21 -13.89 -20.63
N LYS A 231 -4.65 -12.90 -19.93
CA LYS A 231 -4.05 -13.05 -18.60
C LYS A 231 -5.02 -12.63 -17.50
N LEU A 232 -5.08 -13.39 -16.40
CA LEU A 232 -5.80 -13.00 -15.18
C LEU A 232 -5.00 -11.95 -14.40
N ILE A 233 -5.61 -10.79 -14.16
CA ILE A 233 -5.07 -9.71 -13.35
C ILE A 233 -5.88 -9.63 -12.05
N PHE A 234 -5.20 -9.68 -10.91
CA PHE A 234 -5.84 -9.55 -9.60
C PHE A 234 -6.44 -8.15 -9.41
N GLU A 235 -7.71 -8.08 -9.02
CA GLU A 235 -8.41 -6.82 -8.74
C GLU A 235 -8.47 -6.53 -7.24
N HIS A 236 -9.06 -7.44 -6.46
CA HIS A 236 -9.15 -7.31 -5.01
C HIS A 236 -9.54 -8.65 -4.35
N ILE A 237 -9.40 -8.70 -3.03
CA ILE A 237 -9.78 -9.82 -2.17
C ILE A 237 -10.68 -9.33 -1.05
N THR A 238 -11.72 -10.10 -0.73
CA THR A 238 -12.63 -9.84 0.39
C THR A 238 -12.67 -11.05 1.30
N ILE A 239 -12.57 -10.81 2.62
CA ILE A 239 -12.75 -11.86 3.62
C ILE A 239 -14.24 -12.12 3.77
N ILE A 240 -14.66 -13.37 3.57
CA ILE A 240 -16.03 -13.82 3.80
C ILE A 240 -16.12 -14.28 5.25
N ALA A 241 -16.81 -13.52 6.08
CA ALA A 241 -17.06 -13.92 7.47
C ALA A 241 -17.76 -15.30 7.50
N GLY A 242 -17.27 -16.20 8.34
CA GLY A 242 -17.94 -17.47 8.59
C GLY A 242 -19.29 -17.24 9.25
N ASN A 243 -20.36 -17.81 8.70
CA ASN A 243 -21.63 -17.97 9.41
C ASN A 243 -21.48 -18.96 10.57
#